data_AF-A0A3P6H3X1-F1
#
_entry.id   AF-A0A3P6H3X1-F1
#
_cell.length_a   1.000
_cell.length_b   1.000
_cell.length_c   1.000
_cell.angle_alpha   90.00
_cell.angle_beta   90.00
_cell.angle_gamma   90.00
#
_symmetry.space_group_name_H-M   'P 1'
#
loop_
_entity.id
_entity.type
_entity.pdbx_description
1 polymer ?
#
loop_
_entity_poly.entity_id
_entity_poly.type
_entity_poly.pdbx_seq_one_letter_code
_entity_poly.pdbx_strand_id
1 'polypeptide(L)' 'MLHYFYYTTNWNFRYLCAYAYFISLTHNRDRTLFVHVPDFDDKVTEEVMFSALRLIINECISEIAKKNE' A
#
# COMPACT_ATOMS: atom_id res chain seq x y z
N MET A 1 2.02 11.11 -2.53
CA MET A 1 2.42 10.97 -1.12
C MET A 1 2.07 9.53 -0.75
N LEU A 2 3.08 8.66 -0.65
CA LEU A 2 2.88 7.23 -0.36
C LEU A 2 2.72 7.08 1.16
N HIS A 3 1.49 6.89 1.61
CA HIS A 3 1.23 6.59 3.03
C HIS A 3 1.32 5.08 3.25
N TYR A 4 2.44 4.63 3.84
CA TYR A 4 2.56 3.27 4.35
C TYR A 4 1.95 3.21 5.75
N PHE A 5 0.89 2.44 5.92
CA PHE A 5 0.34 2.12 7.24
C PHE A 5 0.43 0.61 7.45
N TYR A 6 1.27 0.19 8.40
CA TYR A 6 1.18 -1.13 9.04
C TYR A 6 -0.11 -1.18 9.87
N TYR A 7 -0.80 -2.32 10.00
CA TYR A 7 -1.38 -2.85 11.24
C TYR A 7 -2.30 -4.06 11.02
N THR A 8 -2.37 -4.85 12.09
CA THR A 8 -2.87 -6.22 12.21
C THR A 8 -4.39 -6.33 12.15
N THR A 9 -4.87 -7.55 11.86
CA THR A 9 -6.23 -7.95 11.45
C THR A 9 -7.41 -7.71 12.42
N ASN A 10 -7.53 -6.51 13.01
CA ASN A 10 -8.64 -6.18 13.90
C ASN A 10 -9.68 -5.25 13.22
N TRP A 11 -10.92 -5.74 13.11
CA TRP A 11 -12.04 -5.15 12.35
C TRP A 11 -12.39 -3.69 12.68
N ASN A 12 -11.94 -3.18 13.83
CA ASN A 12 -12.20 -1.82 14.32
C ASN A 12 -11.51 -0.71 13.49
N PHE A 13 -10.50 -1.02 12.68
CA PHE A 13 -9.69 0.00 11.98
C PHE A 13 -10.05 0.25 10.51
N ARG A 14 -11.04 -0.47 9.96
CA ARG A 14 -11.50 -0.28 8.56
C ARG A 14 -11.82 1.17 8.23
N TYR A 15 -12.41 1.90 9.18
CA TYR A 15 -12.78 3.31 9.01
C TYR A 15 -11.56 4.23 8.85
N LEU A 16 -10.50 4.03 9.64
CA LEU A 16 -9.31 4.87 9.59
C LEU A 16 -8.48 4.58 8.34
N CYS A 17 -8.32 3.31 7.96
CA CYS A 17 -7.63 2.94 6.73
C CYS A 17 -8.36 3.48 5.49
N ALA A 18 -9.68 3.27 5.42
CA ALA A 18 -10.48 3.79 4.31
C ALA A 18 -10.48 5.32 4.26
N TYR A 19 -10.52 5.98 5.42
CA TYR A 19 -10.43 7.44 5.52
C TYR A 19 -9.06 7.96 5.06
N ALA A 20 -7.95 7.38 5.53
CA ALA A 20 -6.60 7.77 5.09
C ALA A 20 -6.40 7.56 3.58
N TYR A 21 -6.91 6.46 3.05
CA TYR A 21 -6.92 6.21 1.61
C TYR A 21 -7.77 7.25 0.87
N PHE A 22 -8.97 7.54 1.34
CA PHE A 22 -9.86 8.55 0.76
C PHE A 22 -9.20 9.93 0.73
N ILE A 23 -8.59 10.37 1.84
CA ILE A 23 -7.83 11.63 1.88
C ILE A 23 -6.63 11.60 0.94
N SER A 24 -5.94 10.47 0.81
CA SER A 24 -4.83 10.35 -0.14
C SER A 24 -5.32 10.50 -1.60
N LEU A 25 -6.47 9.94 -1.93
CA LEU A 25 -7.11 10.09 -3.24
C LEU A 25 -7.49 11.54 -3.56
N THR A 26 -7.92 12.33 -2.56
CA THR A 26 -8.22 13.76 -2.80
C THR A 26 -6.98 14.57 -3.14
N HIS A 27 -5.79 14.15 -2.71
CA HIS A 27 -4.53 14.81 -3.05
C HIS A 27 -4.05 14.45 -4.44
N ASN A 28 -4.05 13.15 -4.80
CA ASN A 28 -3.68 12.71 -6.14
C ASN A 28 -4.26 11.33 -6.45
N ARG A 29 -5.35 11.30 -7.23
CA ARG A 29 -6.07 10.06 -7.57
C ARG A 29 -5.23 9.08 -8.40
N ASP A 30 -4.33 9.60 -9.23
CA ASP A 30 -3.55 8.80 -10.19
C ASP A 30 -2.26 8.23 -9.59
N ARG A 31 -1.86 8.71 -8.40
CA ARG A 31 -0.60 8.33 -7.72
C ARG A 31 -0.84 7.96 -6.26
N THR A 32 -1.96 7.29 -5.98
CA THR A 32 -2.32 6.81 -4.66
C THR A 32 -2.59 5.32 -4.70
N LEU A 33 -1.93 4.57 -3.82
CA LEU A 33 -2.10 3.14 -3.63
C LEU A 33 -2.25 2.86 -2.14
N PHE A 34 -3.10 1.88 -1.81
CA PHE A 34 -3.24 1.36 -0.46
C PHE A 34 -3.10 -0.16 -0.50
N VAL A 35 -2.27 -0.71 0.38
CA VAL A 35 -1.97 -2.14 0.43
C VAL A 35 -2.23 -2.64 1.84
N HIS A 36 -3.13 -3.62 1.98
CA HIS A 36 -3.29 -4.36 3.22
C HIS A 36 -2.21 -5.44 3.31
N VAL A 37 -1.48 -5.43 4.42
CA VAL A 37 -0.48 -6.45 4.75
C VAL A 37 -1.11 -7.41 5.76
N PRO A 38 -1.08 -8.74 5.51
CA PRO A 38 -1.54 -9.71 6.49
C PRO A 38 -0.60 -9.74 7.70
N ASP A 39 -1.06 -10.39 8.78
CA ASP A 39 -0.20 -10.65 9.93
C ASP A 39 0.96 -11.57 9.54
N PHE A 40 2.12 -11.35 10.15
CA PHE A 40 3.29 -12.18 9.92
C PHE A 40 3.13 -13.54 10.60
N ASP A 41 3.43 -14.59 9.84
CA ASP A 41 3.45 -15.98 10.31
C ASP A 41 4.65 -16.72 9.71
N ASP A 42 4.77 -18.02 9.99
CA ASP A 42 5.89 -18.86 9.50
C ASP A 42 5.98 -18.92 7.97
N LYS A 43 4.92 -18.56 7.24
CA LYS A 43 4.86 -18.54 5.76
C LYS A 43 4.97 -17.13 5.19
N VAL A 44 4.50 -16.13 5.93
CA VAL A 44 4.54 -14.71 5.58
C VAL A 44 5.54 -14.02 6.49
N THR A 45 6.82 -14.18 6.16
CA THR A 45 7.90 -13.52 6.89
C THR A 45 8.01 -12.05 6.48
N GLU A 46 8.70 -11.27 7.32
CA GLU A 46 8.97 -9.86 7.04
C GLU A 46 9.74 -9.68 5.72
N GLU A 47 10.69 -10.56 5.42
CA GLU A 47 11.50 -10.49 4.20
C GLU A 47 10.65 -10.73 2.94
N VAL A 48 9.72 -11.69 3.01
CA VAL A 48 8.79 -11.99 1.92
C VAL A 48 7.88 -10.78 1.68
N MET A 49 7.33 -10.20 2.75
CA MET A 49 6.48 -9.02 2.64
C MET A 49 7.23 -7.79 2.12
N PHE A 50 8.45 -7.55 2.61
CA PHE A 50 9.28 -6.46 2.12
C PHE A 50 9.59 -6.61 0.63
N SER A 51 9.93 -7.83 0.20
CA SER A 51 10.20 -8.13 -1.21
C SER A 51 8.96 -7.90 -2.07
N ALA A 52 7.79 -8.35 -1.63
CA ALA A 52 6.53 -8.13 -2.32
C ALA A 52 6.17 -6.64 -2.44
N LEU A 53 6.27 -5.89 -1.34
CA LEU A 53 6.02 -4.44 -1.34
C LEU A 53 6.97 -3.71 -2.28
N ARG A 54 8.25 -4.07 -2.26
CA ARG A 54 9.26 -3.47 -3.16
C ARG A 54 8.92 -3.71 -4.64
N LEU A 55 8.47 -4.91 -4.99
CA LEU A 55 8.01 -5.21 -6.36
C LEU A 55 6.80 -4.36 -6.75
N ILE A 56 5.79 -4.27 -5.88
CA ILE A 56 4.60 -3.46 -6.13
C ILE A 56 4.96 -1.99 -6.38
N ILE A 57 5.85 -1.42 -5.57
CA ILE A 57 6.30 -0.03 -5.70
C ILE A 57 7.02 0.18 -7.03
N ASN A 58 7.93 -0.73 -7.39
CA ASN A 58 8.67 -0.63 -8.65
C ASN A 58 7.75 -0.67 -9.87
N GLU A 59 6.76 -1.57 -9.88
CA GLU A 59 5.76 -1.63 -10.95
C GLU A 59 4.93 -0.34 -11.02
N CYS A 60 4.51 0.19 -9.86
CA CYS A 60 3.79 1.46 -9.82
C CYS A 60 4.61 2.63 -10.40
N ILE A 61 5.92 2.69 -10.08
CA ILE A 61 6.81 3.71 -10.64
C ILE A 61 6.97 3.52 -12.16
N SER A 62 7.10 2.27 -12.63
CA SER A 62 7.19 1.93 -14.05
C SER A 62 5.95 2.38 -14.82
N GLU A 63 4.75 2.07 -14.32
CA GLU A 63 3.49 2.49 -14.93
C GLU A 63 3.33 4.01 -14.94
N ILE A 64 3.75 4.69 -13.87
CA ILE A 64 3.78 6.15 -13.83
C ILE A 64 4.74 6.71 -14.88
N ALA A 65 5.91 6.10 -15.08
CA ALA A 65 6.88 6.53 -16.07
C ALA A 65 6.32 6.43 -17.49
N LYS A 66 5.75 5.26 -17.85
CA LYS A 66 5.11 5.03 -19.16
C LYS A 66 3.97 6.01 -19.45
N LYS A 67 3.19 6.39 -18.44
CA LYS A 67 2.08 7.34 -18.60
C LYS A 67 2.54 8.79 -18.87
N ASN A 68 3.78 9.14 -18.52
CA ASN A 68 4.31 10.50 -18.72
C ASN A 68 5.13 10.64 -20.02
N GLU A 69 5.26 9.57 -20.81
CA GLU A 69 5.80 9.56 -22.18
C GLU A 69 4.69 9.83 -23.20
#